data_AF-A0A5T2H4J8-F1
#
_entry.id   AF-A0A5T2H4J8-F1
#
_cell.length_a   1.000
_cell.length_b   1.000
_cell.length_c   1.000
_cell.angle_alpha   90.00
_cell.angle_beta   90.00
_cell.angle_gamma   90.00
#
_symmetry.space_group_name_H-M   'P 1'
#
loop_
_entity.id
_entity.type
_entity.pdbx_description
1 polymer ?
#
loop_
_entity_poly.entity_id
_entity_poly.type
_entity_poly.pdbx_seq_one_letter_code
_entity_poly.pdbx_strand_id
1 'polypeptide(L)'
;DYQARLNNADLALWQQVEKSLLLAPYWLDGHYLSAQAAQRLGYTSAAEAIRDEVVRFLARLPQLATLLFNDRTPFISEQTKQWLAASPGSQTAPMVRTSEDTEAVRQCFSEQGLEATLRYLETLPEGDPRDRFHRQYLGAQLLEEAGMAQLAQQQYRMLFKAGLRMTLAEWEPSLLEQLENKLTAEQ
;
A
#
# COMPACT_ATOMS: atom_id res chain seq x y z
N ASP A 1 5.84 -8.73 21.17
CA ASP A 1 6.62 -9.28 20.05
C ASP A 1 5.75 -10.12 19.10
N TYR A 2 4.58 -9.59 18.72
CA TYR A 2 3.64 -10.30 17.84
C TYR A 2 4.01 -10.16 16.36
N GLN A 3 4.56 -9.01 15.97
CA GLN A 3 5.02 -8.73 14.61
C GLN A 3 6.14 -9.66 14.16
N ALA A 4 7.14 -9.93 15.00
CA ALA A 4 8.24 -10.84 14.67
C ALA A 4 7.78 -12.30 14.47
N ARG A 5 6.75 -12.72 15.22
CA ARG A 5 6.20 -14.08 15.16
C ARG A 5 5.20 -14.27 14.02
N LEU A 6 4.75 -13.19 13.39
CA LEU A 6 3.76 -13.23 12.32
C LEU A 6 4.28 -13.97 11.09
N ASN A 7 5.60 -13.99 10.86
CA ASN A 7 6.23 -14.74 9.75
C ASN A 7 6.03 -16.25 9.85
N ASN A 8 5.84 -16.78 11.06
CA ASN A 8 5.44 -18.16 11.32
C ASN A 8 4.07 -18.16 12.01
N ALA A 9 3.07 -17.59 11.34
CA ALA A 9 1.74 -17.46 11.91
C ALA A 9 1.09 -18.84 12.12
N ASP A 10 0.93 -19.22 13.38
CA ASP A 10 0.19 -20.42 13.79
C ASP A 10 -1.13 -20.04 14.47
N LEU A 11 -2.08 -20.99 14.52
CA LEU A 11 -3.38 -20.77 15.16
C LEU A 11 -3.27 -20.33 16.63
N ALA A 12 -2.26 -20.81 17.36
CA ALA A 12 -2.00 -20.41 18.75
C ALA A 12 -1.60 -18.93 18.87
N LEU A 13 -0.82 -18.41 17.90
CA LEU A 13 -0.47 -16.99 17.85
C LEU A 13 -1.71 -16.14 17.61
N TRP A 14 -2.55 -16.55 16.66
CA TRP A 14 -3.79 -15.84 16.34
C TRP A 14 -4.73 -15.77 17.55
N GLN A 15 -4.90 -16.88 18.28
CA GLN A 15 -5.67 -16.89 19.54
C GLN A 15 -5.08 -16.00 20.63
N GLN A 16 -3.76 -15.87 20.73
CA GLN A 16 -3.11 -14.97 21.69
C GLN A 16 -3.39 -13.49 21.34
N VAL A 17 -3.35 -13.14 20.05
CA VAL A 17 -3.70 -11.80 19.56
C VAL A 17 -5.15 -11.48 19.91
N GLU A 18 -6.10 -12.35 19.58
CA GLU A 18 -7.53 -12.18 19.88
C GLU A 18 -7.79 -12.00 21.40
N LYS A 19 -7.14 -12.80 22.25
CA LYS A 19 -7.25 -12.61 23.72
C LYS A 19 -6.75 -11.26 24.19
N SER A 20 -5.70 -10.74 23.55
CA SER A 20 -5.15 -9.42 23.87
C SER A 20 -6.10 -8.30 23.42
N LEU A 21 -6.76 -8.46 22.28
CA LEU A 21 -7.77 -7.53 21.76
C LEU A 21 -8.98 -7.39 22.70
N LEU A 22 -9.42 -8.49 23.32
CA LEU A 22 -10.50 -8.45 24.32
C LEU A 22 -10.17 -7.57 25.53
N LEU A 23 -8.89 -7.45 25.89
CA LEU A 23 -8.41 -6.63 27.00
C LEU A 23 -8.08 -5.19 26.58
N ALA A 24 -7.89 -4.94 25.28
CA ALA A 24 -7.47 -3.65 24.73
C ALA A 24 -8.37 -3.24 23.54
N PRO A 25 -9.59 -2.72 23.80
CA PRO A 25 -10.58 -2.42 22.76
C PRO A 25 -10.11 -1.40 21.70
N TYR A 26 -9.19 -0.50 22.07
CA TYR A 26 -8.67 0.55 21.19
C TYR A 26 -7.36 0.18 20.50
N TRP A 27 -6.87 -1.05 20.67
CA TRP A 27 -5.66 -1.52 19.99
C TRP A 27 -5.98 -1.95 18.55
N LEU A 28 -6.20 -0.96 17.69
CA LEU A 28 -6.61 -1.17 16.30
C LEU A 28 -5.51 -1.85 15.46
N ASP A 29 -4.24 -1.58 15.78
CA ASP A 29 -3.11 -2.30 15.18
C ASP A 29 -3.15 -3.81 15.49
N GLY A 30 -3.74 -4.23 16.62
CA GLY A 30 -3.91 -5.65 16.92
C GLY A 30 -4.90 -6.34 15.97
N HIS A 31 -5.92 -5.62 15.48
CA HIS A 31 -6.89 -6.14 14.52
C HIS A 31 -6.24 -6.33 13.15
N TYR A 32 -5.31 -5.44 12.78
CA TYR A 32 -4.47 -5.65 11.60
C TYR A 32 -3.61 -6.92 11.72
N LEU A 33 -2.97 -7.14 12.88
CA LEU A 33 -2.20 -8.37 13.12
C LEU A 33 -3.07 -9.63 13.06
N SER A 34 -4.30 -9.56 13.59
CA SER A 34 -5.27 -10.65 13.54
C SER A 34 -5.68 -10.97 12.10
N ALA A 35 -6.00 -9.97 11.30
CA ALA A 35 -6.33 -10.15 9.89
C ALA A 35 -5.15 -10.74 9.08
N GLN A 36 -3.93 -10.27 9.32
CA GLN A 36 -2.73 -10.82 8.69
C GLN A 36 -2.46 -12.27 9.07
N ALA A 37 -2.66 -12.63 10.35
CA ALA A 37 -2.55 -14.02 10.80
C ALA A 37 -3.62 -14.91 10.16
N ALA A 38 -4.87 -14.45 10.10
CA ALA A 38 -5.97 -15.14 9.43
C ALA A 38 -5.66 -15.38 7.93
N GLN A 39 -5.15 -14.36 7.24
CA GLN A 39 -4.79 -14.44 5.83
C GLN A 39 -3.67 -15.47 5.57
N ARG A 40 -2.61 -15.47 6.39
CA ARG A 40 -1.49 -16.44 6.26
C ARG A 40 -1.90 -17.88 6.57
N LEU A 41 -2.89 -18.05 7.45
CA LEU A 41 -3.48 -19.36 7.75
C LEU A 41 -4.52 -19.82 6.71
N GLY A 42 -4.78 -19.02 5.67
CA GLY A 42 -5.74 -19.34 4.60
C GLY A 42 -7.19 -18.97 4.90
N TYR A 43 -7.48 -18.32 6.03
CA TYR A 43 -8.82 -17.84 6.39
C TYR A 43 -9.08 -16.43 5.85
N THR A 44 -9.10 -16.30 4.52
CA THR A 44 -9.25 -15.01 3.83
C THR A 44 -10.57 -14.32 4.14
N SER A 45 -11.68 -15.06 4.21
CA SER A 45 -12.99 -14.51 4.57
C SER A 45 -13.03 -13.93 5.99
N ALA A 46 -12.32 -14.56 6.93
CA ALA A 46 -12.19 -14.05 8.29
C ALA A 46 -11.33 -12.78 8.33
N ALA A 47 -10.23 -12.75 7.56
CA ALA A 47 -9.37 -11.57 7.44
C ALA A 47 -10.14 -10.35 6.89
N GLU A 48 -10.96 -10.55 5.86
CA GLU A 48 -11.82 -9.52 5.28
C GLU A 48 -12.89 -9.05 6.27
N ALA A 49 -13.56 -9.98 6.95
CA ALA A 49 -14.57 -9.66 7.97
C ALA A 49 -13.98 -8.81 9.11
N ILE A 50 -12.77 -9.15 9.58
CA ILE A 50 -12.05 -8.37 10.60
C ILE A 50 -11.82 -6.93 10.10
N ARG A 51 -11.34 -6.77 8.86
CA ARG A 51 -11.14 -5.43 8.28
C ARG A 51 -12.44 -4.65 8.22
N ASP A 52 -13.50 -5.25 7.68
CA ASP A 52 -14.77 -4.58 7.45
C ASP A 52 -15.42 -4.12 8.76
N GLU A 53 -15.29 -4.91 9.84
CA GLU A 53 -15.73 -4.48 11.17
C GLU A 53 -14.93 -3.30 11.72
N VAL A 54 -13.61 -3.27 11.52
CA VAL A 54 -12.77 -2.13 11.92
C VAL A 54 -13.16 -0.87 11.13
N VAL A 55 -13.41 -1.00 9.83
CA VAL A 55 -13.89 0.11 8.99
C VAL A 55 -15.24 0.63 9.49
N ARG A 56 -16.21 -0.26 9.78
CA ARG A 56 -17.50 0.13 10.37
C ARG A 56 -17.33 0.84 11.71
N PHE A 57 -16.43 0.35 12.55
CA PHE A 57 -16.15 0.94 13.86
C PHE A 57 -15.58 2.36 13.73
N LEU A 58 -14.64 2.58 12.82
CA LEU A 58 -14.05 3.89 12.54
C LEU A 58 -15.03 4.85 11.86
N ALA A 59 -15.89 4.36 10.97
CA ALA A 59 -16.94 5.18 10.38
C ALA A 59 -17.91 5.71 11.44
N ARG A 60 -18.19 4.92 12.47
CA ARG A 60 -19.02 5.33 13.61
C ARG A 60 -18.32 6.33 14.53
N LEU A 61 -17.01 6.22 14.71
CA LEU A 61 -16.20 7.05 15.59
C LEU A 61 -14.93 7.55 14.88
N PRO A 62 -15.06 8.50 13.93
CA PRO A 62 -13.94 8.91 13.06
C PRO A 62 -12.79 9.58 13.83
N GLN A 63 -13.09 10.17 14.99
CA GLN A 63 -12.10 10.82 15.85
C GLN A 63 -11.03 9.85 16.37
N LEU A 64 -11.32 8.55 16.45
CA LEU A 64 -10.36 7.53 16.91
C LEU A 64 -9.10 7.49 16.02
N ALA A 65 -9.23 7.85 14.73
CA ALA A 65 -8.10 7.86 13.80
C ALA A 65 -7.04 8.94 14.11
N THR A 66 -7.40 9.93 14.93
CA THR A 66 -6.51 11.05 15.31
C THR A 66 -6.03 10.98 16.75
N LEU A 67 -6.54 10.04 17.56
CA LEU A 67 -6.20 9.94 18.97
C LEU A 67 -4.84 9.24 19.19
N LEU A 68 -4.22 9.61 20.30
CA LEU A 68 -2.98 9.03 20.79
C LEU A 68 -3.22 8.42 22.17
N PHE A 69 -2.48 7.36 22.50
CA PHE A 69 -2.38 6.85 23.86
C PHE A 69 -1.57 7.81 24.75
N ASN A 70 -1.55 7.54 26.06
CA ASN A 70 -0.86 8.40 27.03
C ASN A 70 0.67 8.49 26.78
N ASP A 71 1.25 7.50 26.11
CA ASP A 71 2.65 7.48 25.68
C ASP A 71 2.89 8.18 24.33
N ARG A 72 1.86 8.86 23.78
CA ARG A 72 1.83 9.54 22.48
C ARG A 72 1.88 8.61 21.27
N THR A 73 1.77 7.29 21.46
CA THR A 73 1.63 6.38 20.33
C THR A 73 0.25 6.57 19.69
N PRO A 74 0.14 6.61 18.34
CA PRO A 74 -1.15 6.74 17.68
C PRO A 74 -1.99 5.48 17.89
N PHE A 75 -3.31 5.67 17.98
CA PHE A 75 -4.25 4.54 18.04
C PHE A 75 -4.19 3.66 16.78
N ILE A 76 -3.82 4.26 15.64
CA ILE A 76 -3.70 3.61 14.35
C ILE A 76 -2.34 3.95 13.75
N SER A 77 -1.49 2.95 13.58
CA SER A 77 -0.24 3.08 12.84
C SER A 77 -0.49 3.36 11.35
N GLU A 78 0.52 3.89 10.67
CA GLU A 78 0.42 4.20 9.24
C GLU A 78 0.15 2.94 8.40
N GLN A 79 0.74 1.80 8.78
CA GLN A 79 0.51 0.51 8.13
C GLN A 79 -0.95 0.07 8.25
N THR A 80 -1.56 0.21 9.43
CA THR A 80 -2.97 -0.11 9.65
C THR A 80 -3.89 0.82 8.86
N LYS A 81 -3.55 2.11 8.73
CA LYS A 81 -4.31 3.04 7.87
C LYS A 81 -4.29 2.63 6.40
N GLN A 82 -3.13 2.23 5.88
CA GLN A 82 -2.99 1.76 4.50
C GLN A 82 -3.80 0.48 4.26
N TRP A 83 -3.77 -0.46 5.20
CA TRP A 83 -4.58 -1.67 5.14
C TRP A 83 -6.08 -1.39 5.13
N LEU A 84 -6.55 -0.43 5.94
CA LEU A 84 -7.96 -0.03 5.98
C LEU A 84 -8.39 0.73 4.72
N ALA A 85 -7.48 1.45 4.06
CA ALA A 85 -7.74 2.16 2.81
C ALA A 85 -7.78 1.22 1.59
N ALA A 86 -7.20 0.02 1.69
CA ALA A 86 -7.24 -0.98 0.63
C ALA A 86 -8.66 -1.56 0.47
N SER A 87 -9.40 -1.08 -0.54
CA SER A 87 -10.77 -1.50 -0.81
C SER A 87 -10.81 -2.88 -1.50
N PRO A 88 -11.64 -3.84 -1.03
CA PRO A 88 -11.75 -5.18 -1.62
C PRO A 88 -12.64 -5.26 -2.88
N GLY A 89 -13.18 -4.13 -3.37
CA GLY A 89 -14.30 -4.14 -4.32
C GLY A 89 -14.14 -3.30 -5.60
N SER A 90 -13.00 -2.66 -5.84
CA SER A 90 -12.80 -1.86 -7.06
C SER A 90 -11.90 -2.59 -8.06
N GLN A 91 -12.45 -3.64 -8.67
CA GLN A 91 -11.94 -4.19 -9.92
C GLN A 91 -12.65 -3.55 -11.13
N THR A 92 -12.84 -2.23 -11.15
CA THR A 92 -13.16 -1.45 -12.37
C THR A 92 -12.78 0.01 -12.18
N ALA A 93 -11.52 0.21 -11.86
CA ALA A 93 -10.71 1.38 -12.17
C ALA A 93 -9.27 0.86 -12.10
N PRO A 94 -8.31 1.37 -12.87
CA PRO A 94 -6.90 1.00 -12.66
C PRO A 94 -6.48 1.58 -11.31
N MET A 95 -6.80 0.86 -10.23
CA MET A 95 -6.38 1.15 -8.88
C MET A 95 -4.91 0.78 -8.81
N VAL A 96 -4.05 1.75 -9.10
CA VAL A 96 -2.66 1.83 -8.64
C VAL A 96 -1.98 0.45 -8.63
N ARG A 97 -1.75 -0.10 -9.83
CA ARG A 97 -0.85 -1.25 -10.05
C ARG A 97 0.53 -1.03 -9.43
N THR A 98 0.85 0.23 -9.15
CA THR A 98 2.06 0.67 -8.49
C THR A 98 2.35 -0.03 -7.16
N SER A 99 1.38 -0.37 -6.30
CA SER A 99 1.71 -0.95 -4.98
C SER A 99 2.21 -2.40 -5.09
N GLU A 100 1.42 -3.27 -5.73
CA GLU A 100 1.77 -4.69 -5.91
C GLU A 100 3.01 -4.84 -6.81
N ASP A 101 3.11 -4.05 -7.88
CA ASP A 101 4.28 -4.05 -8.75
C ASP A 101 5.53 -3.56 -7.99
N THR A 102 5.42 -2.55 -7.11
CA THR A 102 6.59 -2.08 -6.35
C THR A 102 7.11 -3.12 -5.35
N GLU A 103 6.23 -3.92 -4.75
CA GLU A 103 6.62 -4.99 -3.83
C GLU A 103 7.27 -6.15 -4.58
N ALA A 104 6.69 -6.57 -5.70
CA ALA A 104 7.27 -7.60 -6.57
C ALA A 104 8.64 -7.19 -7.13
N VAL A 105 8.79 -5.92 -7.53
CA VAL A 105 10.07 -5.36 -7.99
C VAL A 105 11.12 -5.37 -6.86
N ARG A 106 10.75 -5.01 -5.63
CA ARG A 106 11.66 -5.03 -4.47
C ARG A 106 12.05 -6.45 -4.05
N GLN A 107 11.15 -7.41 -4.17
CA GLN A 107 11.45 -8.82 -3.97
C GLN A 107 12.42 -9.34 -5.03
N CYS A 108 12.19 -9.02 -6.31
CA CYS A 108 13.09 -9.34 -7.41
C CYS A 108 14.50 -8.75 -7.19
N PHE A 109 14.60 -7.52 -6.67
CA PHE A 109 15.88 -6.90 -6.32
C PHE A 109 16.63 -7.66 -5.24
N SER A 110 15.91 -8.09 -4.20
CA SER A 110 16.49 -8.82 -3.08
C SER A 110 16.95 -10.23 -3.47
N GLU A 111 16.25 -10.88 -4.41
CA GLU A 111 16.50 -12.27 -4.81
C GLU A 111 17.46 -12.41 -6.00
N GLN A 112 17.36 -11.52 -7.00
CA GLN A 112 17.99 -11.67 -8.31
C GLN A 112 18.95 -10.51 -8.65
N GLY A 113 18.96 -9.45 -7.84
CA GLY A 113 19.84 -8.30 -7.99
C GLY A 113 19.37 -7.26 -9.03
N LEU A 114 20.17 -6.20 -9.18
CA LEU A 114 19.80 -5.00 -9.93
C LEU A 114 19.47 -5.27 -11.42
N GLU A 115 20.30 -6.04 -12.13
CA GLU A 115 20.13 -6.25 -13.57
C GLU A 115 18.83 -7.00 -13.90
N ALA A 116 18.50 -8.04 -13.14
CA ALA A 116 17.27 -8.79 -13.30
C ALA A 116 16.05 -7.92 -13.00
N THR A 117 16.16 -7.04 -12.01
CA THR A 117 15.10 -6.12 -11.60
C THR A 117 14.85 -5.03 -12.65
N LEU A 118 15.90 -4.49 -13.25
CA LEU A 118 15.77 -3.50 -14.33
C LEU A 118 15.11 -4.13 -15.58
N ARG A 119 15.49 -5.36 -15.94
CA ARG A 119 14.78 -6.11 -17.01
C ARG A 119 13.33 -6.36 -16.66
N TYR A 120 13.04 -6.73 -15.42
CA TYR A 120 11.67 -6.94 -14.96
C TYR A 120 10.84 -5.65 -15.08
N LEU A 121 11.41 -4.50 -14.69
CA LEU A 121 10.77 -3.18 -14.85
C LEU A 121 10.45 -2.83 -16.31
N GLU A 122 11.30 -3.24 -17.26
CA GLU A 122 11.09 -3.06 -18.70
C GLU A 122 9.99 -3.99 -19.27
N THR A 123 9.78 -5.17 -18.67
CA THR A 123 8.72 -6.10 -19.10
C THR A 123 7.32 -5.71 -18.63
N LEU A 124 7.20 -4.80 -17.67
CA LEU A 124 5.91 -4.33 -17.17
C LEU A 124 5.18 -3.50 -18.23
N PRO A 125 3.85 -3.68 -18.41
CA PRO A 125 3.08 -2.98 -19.42
C PRO A 125 3.22 -1.46 -19.28
N GLU A 126 3.23 -0.73 -20.39
CA GLU A 126 3.14 0.73 -20.42
C GLU A 126 1.73 1.15 -19.94
N GLY A 127 1.52 1.13 -18.62
CA GLY A 127 0.30 1.64 -17.98
C GLY A 127 0.15 3.15 -18.12
N ASP A 128 -0.66 3.76 -17.24
CA ASP A 128 -0.92 5.19 -17.29
C ASP A 128 0.39 6.00 -17.16
N PRO A 129 0.46 7.24 -17.68
CA PRO A 129 1.64 8.10 -17.58
C PRO A 129 2.14 8.27 -16.15
N ARG A 130 1.21 8.31 -15.19
CA ARG A 130 1.45 8.21 -13.75
C ARG A 130 2.22 6.95 -13.35
N ASP A 131 1.77 5.77 -13.77
CA ASP A 131 2.43 4.49 -13.45
C ASP A 131 3.85 4.42 -14.02
N ARG A 132 4.04 4.92 -15.23
CA ARG A 132 5.38 5.03 -15.84
C ARG A 132 6.30 5.92 -15.02
N PHE A 133 5.82 7.07 -14.55
CA PHE A 133 6.61 7.98 -13.72
C PHE A 133 7.02 7.32 -12.39
N HIS A 134 6.08 6.65 -11.73
CA HIS A 134 6.37 5.93 -10.49
C HIS A 134 7.34 4.76 -10.68
N ARG A 135 7.27 4.02 -11.79
CA ARG A 135 8.25 2.98 -12.13
C ARG A 135 9.65 3.54 -12.34
N GLN A 136 9.78 4.66 -13.05
CA GLN A 136 11.07 5.33 -13.24
C GLN A 136 11.66 5.84 -11.93
N TYR A 137 10.81 6.35 -11.04
CA TYR A 137 11.22 6.74 -9.69
C TYR A 137 11.72 5.55 -8.87
N LEU A 138 10.99 4.43 -8.88
CA LEU A 138 11.40 3.20 -8.21
C LEU A 138 12.74 2.68 -8.76
N GLY A 139 12.93 2.70 -10.09
CA GLY A 139 14.21 2.35 -10.70
C GLY A 139 15.37 3.23 -10.23
N ALA A 140 15.14 4.53 -10.05
CA ALA A 140 16.15 5.44 -9.49
C ALA A 140 16.49 5.13 -8.03
N GLN A 141 15.50 4.73 -7.22
CA GLN A 141 15.74 4.27 -5.83
C GLN A 141 16.56 2.98 -5.78
N LEU A 142 16.27 2.01 -6.64
CA LEU A 142 17.03 0.76 -6.71
C LEU A 142 18.48 0.98 -7.17
N LEU A 143 18.70 1.92 -8.09
CA LEU A 143 20.05 2.33 -8.49
C LEU A 143 20.83 2.94 -7.34
N GLU A 144 20.17 3.73 -6.49
CA GLU A 144 20.76 4.31 -5.29
C GLU A 144 21.12 3.22 -4.26
N GLU A 145 20.21 2.28 -4.01
CA GLU A 145 20.42 1.14 -3.11
C GLU A 145 21.54 0.20 -3.60
N ALA A 146 21.71 0.06 -4.91
CA ALA A 146 22.82 -0.69 -5.53
C ALA A 146 24.16 0.08 -5.54
N GLY A 147 24.22 1.29 -4.97
CA GLY A 147 25.43 2.11 -4.87
C GLY A 147 25.73 2.97 -6.10
N MET A 148 24.84 3.04 -7.09
CA MET A 148 24.98 3.85 -8.31
C MET A 148 24.45 5.28 -8.09
N ALA A 149 24.87 5.95 -7.02
CA ALA A 149 24.31 7.22 -6.56
C ALA A 149 24.35 8.35 -7.61
N GLN A 150 25.42 8.44 -8.43
CA GLN A 150 25.52 9.45 -9.49
C GLN A 150 24.47 9.26 -10.59
N LEU A 151 24.20 8.00 -10.95
CA LEU A 151 23.19 7.68 -11.97
C LEU A 151 21.78 7.90 -11.42
N ALA A 152 21.52 7.48 -10.18
CA ALA A 152 20.26 7.77 -9.48
C ALA A 152 19.98 9.27 -9.41
N GLN A 153 20.98 10.08 -9.05
CA GLN A 153 20.83 11.54 -8.98
C GLN A 153 20.53 12.19 -10.34
N GLN A 154 21.10 11.67 -11.43
CA GLN A 154 20.75 12.11 -12.78
C GLN A 154 19.29 11.78 -13.11
N GLN A 155 18.84 10.56 -12.79
CA GLN A 155 17.45 10.14 -13.01
C GLN A 155 16.47 10.99 -12.20
N TYR A 156 16.75 11.26 -10.92
CA TYR A 156 15.93 12.14 -10.10
C TYR A 156 15.81 13.56 -10.69
N ARG A 157 16.91 14.12 -11.20
CA ARG A 157 16.89 15.44 -11.84
C ARG A 157 16.06 15.45 -13.12
N MET A 158 16.10 14.39 -13.91
CA MET A 158 15.27 14.27 -15.11
C MET A 158 13.79 14.14 -14.75
N LEU A 159 13.45 13.27 -13.80
CA LEU A 159 12.09 13.09 -13.31
C LEU A 159 11.51 14.36 -12.70
N PHE A 160 12.30 15.09 -11.92
CA PHE A 160 11.88 16.36 -11.33
C PHE A 160 11.54 17.41 -12.41
N LYS A 161 12.39 17.54 -13.44
CA LYS A 161 12.13 18.47 -14.56
C LYS A 161 10.91 18.04 -15.39
N ALA A 162 10.71 16.74 -15.57
CA ALA A 162 9.57 16.20 -16.30
C ALA A 162 8.26 16.45 -15.54
N GLY A 163 8.22 16.16 -14.24
CA GLY A 163 7.05 16.37 -13.39
C GLY A 163 6.59 17.83 -13.33
N LEU A 164 7.54 18.79 -13.36
CA LEU A 164 7.20 20.22 -13.39
C LEU A 164 6.47 20.68 -14.67
N ARG A 165 6.59 19.94 -15.77
CA ARG A 165 5.99 20.29 -17.07
C ARG A 165 4.71 19.52 -17.36
N MET A 166 4.42 18.49 -16.58
CA MET A 166 3.36 17.54 -16.86
C MET A 166 2.04 18.08 -16.33
N THR A 167 1.04 18.15 -17.20
CA THR A 167 -0.31 18.60 -16.82
C THR A 167 -1.12 17.44 -16.25
N LEU A 168 -2.20 17.74 -15.50
CA LEU A 168 -3.09 16.69 -14.98
C LEU A 168 -3.69 15.83 -16.12
N ALA A 169 -3.95 16.43 -17.28
CA ALA A 169 -4.48 15.73 -18.44
C ALA A 169 -3.50 14.73 -19.05
N GLU A 170 -2.20 15.04 -19.00
CA GLU A 170 -1.15 14.12 -19.43
C GLU A 170 -0.77 13.13 -18.34
N TRP A 171 -1.02 13.45 -17.08
CA TRP A 171 -0.64 12.65 -15.92
C TRP A 171 -1.65 11.54 -15.61
N GLU A 172 -2.95 11.87 -15.57
CA GLU A 172 -4.02 10.96 -15.18
C GLU A 172 -5.28 11.23 -16.02
N PRO A 173 -5.25 10.90 -17.33
CA PRO A 173 -6.36 11.16 -18.25
C PRO A 173 -7.64 10.41 -17.83
N SER A 174 -7.49 9.22 -17.25
CA SER A 174 -8.59 8.40 -16.73
C SER A 174 -9.40 9.11 -15.63
N LEU A 175 -8.76 9.95 -14.81
CA LEU A 175 -9.45 10.77 -13.81
C LEU A 175 -10.30 11.87 -14.47
N LEU A 176 -9.80 12.50 -15.55
CA LEU A 176 -10.57 13.50 -16.28
C LEU A 176 -11.77 12.90 -17.00
N GLU A 177 -11.62 11.72 -17.61
CA GLU A 177 -12.73 10.98 -18.21
C GLU A 177 -13.81 10.65 -17.17
N GLN A 178 -13.42 10.26 -15.96
CA GLN A 178 -14.37 10.02 -14.87
C GLN A 178 -15.10 11.30 -14.46
N LEU A 179 -14.41 12.43 -14.40
CA LEU A 179 -15.02 13.73 -14.09
C LEU A 179 -15.99 14.16 -15.20
N GLU A 180 -15.63 13.98 -16.47
CA GLU A 180 -16.48 14.28 -17.61
C GLU A 180 -17.77 13.44 -17.62
N ASN A 181 -17.65 12.14 -17.32
CA ASN A 181 -18.79 11.23 -17.18
C ASN A 181 -19.75 11.64 -16.04
N LYS A 182 -19.24 12.26 -14.97
CA LYS A 182 -20.08 12.75 -13.86
C LYS A 182 -20.79 14.06 -14.21
N LEU A 183 -20.15 14.93 -14.98
CA LEU A 183 -20.74 16.19 -15.44
C LEU A 183 -21.84 15.97 -16.49
N THR A 184 -21.67 14.99 -17.38
CA THR A 184 -22.66 14.65 -18.41
C THR A 184 -23.85 13.85 -17.86
N ALA A 185 -23.69 13.13 -16.75
CA ALA A 185 -24.79 12.44 -16.07
C ALA A 185 -25.76 13.38 -15.32
N GLU A 186 -25.42 14.66 -15.17
CA GLU A 186 -26.27 15.68 -14.54
C GLU A 186 -27.09 16.51 -15.55
N GLN A 187 -27.00 16.21 -16.86
CA GLN A 187 -27.83 16.80 -17.94
C GLN A 187 -28.89 15.81 -18.43
#